data_AF-A0A848ZLB8-F1
#
_entry.id   AF-A0A848ZLB8-F1
#
_cell.length_a   1.000
_cell.length_b   1.000
_cell.length_c   1.000
_cell.angle_alpha   90.00
_cell.angle_beta   90.00
_cell.angle_gamma   90.00
#
_symmetry.space_group_name_H-M   'P 1'
#
loop_
_entity.id
_entity.type
_entity.pdbx_description
1 polymer ?
#
loop_
_entity_poly.entity_id
_entity_poly.type
_entity_poly.pdbx_seq_one_letter_code
_entity_poly.pdbx_strand_id
1 'polypeptide(L)' 'KMNIDTDTQYAFTRPIADHMLKNYDGVVKVDGEVGDKKKYDPRVYLKIAEEAMSERIKRAVEDLRGMGTTLAGA' A
#
# COMPACT_ATOMS: atom_id res chain seq x y z
N LYS A 1 -7.12 -23.11 2.65
CA LYS A 1 -7.32 -21.88 3.46
C LYS A 1 -6.02 -21.60 4.20
N MET A 2 -5.39 -20.45 3.97
CA MET A 2 -4.19 -20.02 4.68
C MET A 2 -4.43 -18.58 5.16
N ASN A 3 -4.14 -18.31 6.43
CA ASN A 3 -4.24 -16.95 6.97
C ASN A 3 -2.96 -16.19 6.62
N ILE A 4 -3.12 -14.97 6.09
CA ILE A 4 -2.00 -14.11 5.68
C ILE A 4 -2.36 -12.71 6.17
N ASP A 5 -1.72 -12.29 7.26
CA ASP A 5 -2.04 -11.01 7.91
C ASP A 5 -0.77 -10.15 8.06
N THR A 6 0.25 -10.64 8.78
CA THR A 6 1.50 -9.90 9.01
C THR A 6 2.20 -9.48 7.71
N ASP A 7 2.24 -10.37 6.71
CA ASP A 7 2.84 -10.05 5.41
C ASP A 7 2.05 -8.98 4.65
N THR A 8 0.72 -8.99 4.73
CA THR A 8 -0.12 -7.96 4.11
C THR A 8 -0.02 -6.64 4.87
N GLN A 9 0.06 -6.67 6.20
CA GLN A 9 0.32 -5.49 7.03
C GLN A 9 1.65 -4.83 6.66
N TYR A 10 2.73 -5.64 6.51
CA TYR A 10 4.04 -5.14 6.08
C TYR A 10 3.99 -4.57 4.66
N ALA A 11 3.41 -5.30 3.70
CA ALA A 11 3.28 -4.85 2.31
C ALA A 11 2.51 -3.53 2.20
N PHE A 12 1.46 -3.34 2.99
CA PHE A 12 0.68 -2.11 3.05
C PHE A 12 1.46 -0.94 3.68
N THR A 13 2.15 -1.20 4.79
CA THR A 13 2.83 -0.15 5.57
C THR A 13 4.14 0.31 4.91
N ARG A 14 4.84 -0.59 4.23
CA ARG A 14 6.15 -0.34 3.62
C ARG A 14 6.20 0.86 2.66
N PRO A 15 5.27 1.05 1.71
CA PRO A 15 5.26 2.22 0.83
C PRO A 15 4.79 3.49 1.55
N ILE A 16 3.97 3.39 2.60
CA ILE A 16 3.58 4.56 3.41
C ILE A 16 4.81 5.13 4.12
N ALA A 17 5.59 4.26 4.78
CA ALA A 17 6.84 4.68 5.44
C ALA A 17 7.81 5.33 4.44
N ASP A 18 7.96 4.74 3.24
CA ASP A 18 8.78 5.30 2.16
C ASP A 18 8.32 6.70 1.74
N HIS A 19 7.01 6.87 1.53
CA HIS A 19 6.42 8.14 1.11
C HIS A 19 6.62 9.22 2.17
N MET A 20 6.39 8.90 3.44
CA MET A 20 6.54 9.86 4.53
C MET A 20 7.99 10.31 4.69
N LEU A 21 8.95 9.38 4.61
CA LEU A 21 10.37 9.71 4.75
C LEU A 21 10.91 10.52 3.55
N LYS A 22 10.49 10.20 2.32
CA LYS A 22 10.94 10.91 1.11
C LYS A 22 10.28 12.27 0.92
N ASN A 23 9.13 12.52 1.54
CA ASN A 23 8.37 13.76 1.37
C ASN A 23 8.13 14.46 2.72
N TYR A 24 9.05 14.31 3.68
CA TYR A 24 8.88 14.76 5.06
C TYR A 24 8.44 16.22 5.18
N ASP A 25 9.12 17.11 4.47
CA ASP A 25 8.86 18.55 4.37
C ASP A 25 7.54 18.90 3.66
N GLY A 26 7.01 17.98 2.85
CA GLY A 26 5.70 18.11 2.20
C GLY A 26 4.55 17.55 3.05
N VAL A 27 4.79 16.54 3.88
CA VAL A 27 3.76 15.90 4.71
C VAL A 27 3.62 16.56 6.08
N VAL A 28 4.63 17.32 6.53
CA VAL A 28 4.66 18.07 7.78
C VAL A 28 4.89 19.54 7.48
N LYS A 29 4.35 20.44 8.30
CA LYS A 29 4.67 21.88 8.25
C LYS A 29 6.02 22.12 8.93
N VAL A 30 7.03 22.51 8.15
CA VAL A 30 8.41 22.73 8.62
C VAL A 30 8.79 24.19 8.36
N ASP A 31 9.55 24.82 9.26
CA ASP A 31 10.13 26.16 9.09
C ASP A 31 9.16 27.29 8.68
N GLY A 32 7.88 27.19 9.07
CA GLY A 32 6.84 28.18 8.76
C GLY A 32 6.08 27.92 7.46
N GLU A 33 6.44 26.88 6.70
CA GLU A 33 5.74 26.45 5.49
C GLU A 33 4.41 25.75 5.81
N VAL A 34 3.52 25.68 4.80
CA VAL A 34 2.15 25.13 4.97
C VAL A 34 2.01 23.65 4.58
N GLY A 35 3.10 23.01 4.15
CA GLY A 35 3.12 21.65 3.61
C GLY A 35 2.62 21.59 2.16
N ASP A 36 2.74 20.42 1.53
CA ASP A 36 2.28 20.17 0.16
C ASP A 36 1.07 19.24 0.13
N LYS A 37 -0.08 19.78 -0.30
CA LYS A 37 -1.33 19.03 -0.46
C LYS A 37 -1.16 17.78 -1.30
N LYS A 38 -0.32 17.81 -2.33
CA LYS A 38 -0.07 16.64 -3.19
C LYS A 38 0.71 15.55 -2.48
N LYS A 39 1.27 15.81 -1.30
CA LYS A 39 2.04 14.85 -0.50
C LYS A 39 1.27 14.38 0.73
N TYR A 40 0.57 15.29 1.42
CA TYR A 40 -0.20 14.92 2.62
C TYR A 40 -1.61 14.39 2.30
N ASP A 41 -2.15 14.58 1.09
CA ASP A 41 -3.45 14.03 0.73
C ASP A 41 -3.42 12.50 0.89
N PRO A 42 -4.25 11.92 1.79
CA PRO A 42 -4.17 10.51 2.11
C PRO A 42 -4.31 9.58 0.91
N ARG A 43 -5.04 10.01 -0.11
CA ARG A 43 -5.28 9.21 -1.32
C ARG A 43 -3.99 8.97 -2.10
N VAL A 44 -2.97 9.81 -1.93
CA VAL A 44 -1.69 9.67 -2.62
C VAL A 44 -0.92 8.48 -2.08
N TYR A 45 -0.71 8.42 -0.76
CA TYR A 45 0.08 7.34 -0.15
C TYR A 45 -0.74 6.09 0.19
N LEU A 46 -2.06 6.19 0.37
CA LEU A 46 -2.92 5.02 0.56
C LEU A 46 -3.14 4.26 -0.76
N LYS A 47 -3.15 4.94 -1.91
CA LYS A 47 -3.23 4.27 -3.22
C LYS A 47 -2.04 3.34 -3.44
N ILE A 48 -0.82 3.82 -3.22
CA ILE A 48 0.39 2.99 -3.37
C ILE A 48 0.47 1.87 -2.31
N ALA A 49 -0.14 2.07 -1.13
CA ALA A 49 -0.26 1.04 -0.10
C ALA A 49 -1.22 -0.09 -0.52
N GLU A 50 -2.37 0.27 -1.08
CA GLU A 50 -3.35 -0.68 -1.61
C GLU A 50 -2.78 -1.46 -2.80
N GLU A 51 -2.07 -0.81 -3.72
CA GLU A 51 -1.38 -1.46 -4.83
C GLU A 51 -0.33 -2.48 -4.32
N ALA A 52 0.52 -2.09 -3.36
CA ALA A 52 1.54 -2.98 -2.79
C ALA A 52 0.93 -4.17 -2.04
N MET A 53 -0.13 -3.96 -1.26
CA MET A 53 -0.84 -5.05 -0.59
C MET A 53 -1.53 -5.98 -1.60
N SER A 54 -2.09 -5.42 -2.68
CA SER A 54 -2.72 -6.18 -3.76
C SER A 54 -1.72 -7.10 -4.46
N GLU A 55 -0.50 -6.62 -4.75
CA GLU A 55 0.58 -7.47 -5.29
C GLU A 55 0.97 -8.59 -4.32
N ARG A 56 1.02 -8.30 -3.01
CA ARG A 56 1.27 -9.34 -2.00
C ARG A 56 0.17 -10.40 -1.97
N ILE A 57 -1.09 -10.01 -2.15
CA ILE A 57 -2.24 -10.92 -2.23
C ILE A 57 -2.19 -11.74 -3.53
N LYS A 58 -1.87 -11.13 -4.69
CA LYS A 58 -1.72 -11.87 -5.95
C LYS A 58 -0.69 -12.99 -5.82
N ARG A 59 0.46 -12.70 -5.22
CA ARG A 59 1.48 -13.71 -4.91
C ARG A 59 0.93 -14.82 -4.01
N ALA A 60 0.16 -14.48 -2.98
CA ALA A 60 -0.47 -15.48 -2.13
C ALA A 60 -1.46 -16.38 -2.88
N VAL A 61 -2.24 -15.83 -3.82
CA VAL A 61 -3.17 -16.60 -4.66
C VAL A 61 -2.39 -17.58 -5.55
N GLU A 62 -1.26 -17.14 -6.10
CA GLU A 62 -0.34 -17.99 -6.86
C GLU A 62 0.26 -19.11 -6.00
N ASP A 63 0.82 -18.78 -4.84
CA ASP A 63 1.41 -19.74 -3.88
C ASP A 63 0.40 -20.83 -3.47
N LEU A 64 -0.88 -20.47 -3.34
CA LEU A 64 -1.98 -21.36 -3.01
C LEU A 64 -2.63 -22.05 -4.21
N ARG A 65 -2.10 -21.85 -5.42
CA ARG A 65 -2.61 -22.43 -6.68
C ARG A 65 -4.08 -22.06 -6.98
N GLY A 66 -4.50 -20.85 -6.60
CA GLY A 66 -5.85 -20.32 -6.81
C GLY A 66 -6.01 -19.43 -8.06
N MET A 67 -4.95 -19.25 -8.84
CA MET A 67 -4.99 -18.39 -10.03
C MET A 67 -5.95 -18.99 -11.08
N GLY A 68 -6.89 -18.16 -11.57
CA GLY A 68 -7.83 -18.56 -12.61
C GLY A 68 -8.96 -19.50 -12.16
N THR A 69 -9.08 -19.79 -10.86
CA THR A 69 -10.10 -20.72 -10.34
C THR A 69 -11.34 -19.99 -9.80
N THR A 70 -11.64 -18.80 -10.30
CA THR A 70 -12.83 -18.03 -9.89
C THR A 70 -14.11 -18.78 -10.26
N LEU A 71 -15.10 -18.78 -9.35
CA LEU A 71 -16.44 -19.31 -9.61
C LEU A 71 -17.37 -18.27 -10.25
N ALA A 72 -17.01 -16.98 -10.19
CA ALA A 72 -17.64 -15.96 -11.03
C ALA A 72 -17.15 -16.21 -12.45
N GLY A 73 -18.04 -16.63 -13.34
CA GLY A 73 -17.75 -16.91 -14.75
C GLY A 73 -17.12 -15.72 -15.48
N ALA A 74 -16.53 -16.00 -16.64
CA ALA A 74 -15.93 -15.01 -17.54
C ALA A 74 -16.95 -14.02 -18.10
#